data_AF-A0A832H344-F1
#
_entry.id   AF-A0A832H344-F1
#
_cell.length_a   1.000
_cell.length_b   1.000
_cell.length_c   1.000
_cell.angle_alpha   90.00
_cell.angle_beta   90.00
_cell.angle_gamma   90.00
#
_symmetry.space_group_name_H-M   'P 1'
#
loop_
_entity.id
_entity.type
_entity.pdbx_description
1 polymer ?
#
loop_
_entity_poly.entity_id
_entity_poly.type
_entity_poly.pdbx_seq_one_letter_code
_entity_poly.pdbx_strand_id
1 'polypeptide(L)'
;MHAIDRKLIRDLLHLWGQVLAIALIVACGIAIFVAMQTAYESLKLSQSTYYEQYRFAQVFGQLKRAPNSVIEQIQAIPGVAQVQTRVVVDVTLDVPGRQEPVTGRLVSIPERQAPILNDVFIR
;
A
#
# COMPACT_ATOMS: atom_id res chain seq x y z
N MET A 1 23.80 -47.28 9.33
CA MET A 1 23.31 -46.48 10.48
C MET A 1 24.19 -46.82 11.68
N HIS A 2 24.85 -45.82 12.28
CA HIS A 2 25.71 -46.06 13.44
C HIS A 2 24.86 -46.47 14.65
N ALA A 3 25.45 -47.21 15.60
CA ALA A 3 24.76 -47.64 16.81
C ALA A 3 24.19 -46.46 17.64
N ILE A 4 24.80 -45.28 17.51
CA ILE A 4 24.37 -44.04 18.17
C ILE A 4 23.05 -43.51 17.60
N ASP A 5 22.84 -43.58 16.28
CA ASP A 5 21.61 -43.10 15.62
C ASP A 5 20.41 -43.96 16.03
N ARG A 6 20.63 -45.28 16.14
CA ARG A 6 19.61 -46.23 16.56
C ARG A 6 19.18 -46.01 18.01
N LYS A 7 20.13 -45.64 18.89
CA LYS A 7 19.84 -45.27 20.27
C LYS A 7 19.08 -43.94 20.34
N LEU A 8 19.51 -42.94 19.57
CA LEU A 8 18.87 -41.62 19.49
C LEU A 8 17.40 -41.72 19.06
N ILE A 9 17.09 -42.50 18.02
CA ILE A 9 15.71 -42.71 17.58
C ILE A 9 14.88 -43.36 18.69
N ARG A 10 15.41 -44.39 19.36
CA ARG A 10 14.68 -45.06 20.45
C ARG A 10 14.41 -44.11 21.63
N ASP A 11 15.37 -43.26 21.96
CA ASP A 11 15.20 -42.27 23.03
C ASP A 11 14.20 -41.17 22.61
N LEU A 12 14.20 -40.77 21.33
CA LEU A 12 13.21 -39.85 20.75
C LEU A 12 11.79 -40.44 20.76
N LEU A 13 11.66 -41.73 20.45
CA LEU A 13 10.39 -42.48 20.54
C LEU A 13 9.88 -42.54 21.99
N HIS A 14 10.78 -42.63 22.97
CA HIS A 14 10.41 -42.65 24.38
C HIS A 14 9.93 -41.28 24.89
N LEU A 15 10.47 -40.19 24.31
CA LEU A 15 10.11 -38.80 24.63
C LEU A 15 9.17 -38.16 23.60
N TRP A 16 8.41 -38.96 22.85
CA TRP A 16 7.65 -38.49 21.67
C TRP A 16 6.74 -37.28 21.97
N GLY A 17 6.09 -37.23 23.13
CA GLY A 17 5.22 -36.11 23.51
C GLY A 17 5.96 -34.77 23.61
N GLN A 18 7.15 -34.76 24.22
CA GLN A 18 7.94 -33.55 24.38
C GLN A 18 8.56 -33.10 23.05
N VAL A 19 9.03 -34.04 22.24
CA VAL A 19 9.57 -33.78 20.91
C VAL A 19 8.49 -33.17 20.00
N LEU A 20 7.28 -33.73 20.03
CA LEU A 20 6.15 -33.21 19.26
C LEU A 20 5.77 -31.81 19.71
N ALA A 21 5.74 -31.52 21.02
CA ALA A 21 5.44 -30.19 21.53
C ALA A 21 6.44 -29.14 21.02
N ILE A 22 7.74 -29.43 21.07
CA ILE A 22 8.78 -28.53 20.55
C ILE A 22 8.62 -28.34 19.04
N ALA A 23 8.42 -29.43 18.30
CA ALA A 23 8.24 -29.36 16.85
C ALA A 23 7.03 -28.50 16.46
N LEU A 24 5.91 -28.62 17.17
CA LEU A 24 4.72 -27.81 16.94
C LEU A 24 4.95 -26.32 17.23
N ILE A 25 5.65 -25.99 18.32
CA ILE A 25 5.98 -24.59 18.65
C ILE A 25 6.86 -23.98 17.55
N VAL A 26 7.89 -24.71 17.11
CA VAL A 26 8.77 -24.26 16.02
C VAL A 26 8.00 -24.11 14.72
N ALA A 27 7.17 -25.09 14.36
CA ALA A 27 6.34 -25.04 13.16
C ALA A 27 5.36 -23.86 13.20
N CYS A 28 4.74 -23.59 14.34
CA CYS A 28 3.87 -22.44 14.55
C CYS A 28 4.62 -21.12 14.32
N GLY A 29 5.80 -20.97 14.90
CA GLY A 29 6.64 -19.77 14.72
C GLY A 29 7.01 -19.54 13.26
N ILE A 30 7.45 -20.59 12.56
CA ILE A 30 7.79 -20.53 11.14
C ILE A 30 6.54 -20.19 10.30
N ALA A 31 5.41 -20.83 10.58
CA ALA A 31 4.16 -20.58 9.86
C ALA A 31 3.70 -19.13 10.01
N ILE A 32 3.77 -18.56 11.22
CA ILE A 32 3.42 -17.16 11.47
C ILE A 32 4.37 -16.23 10.71
N PHE A 33 5.68 -16.49 10.76
CA PHE A 33 6.66 -15.68 10.04
C PHE A 33 6.41 -15.68 8.53
N VAL A 34 6.22 -16.86 7.93
CA VAL A 34 5.94 -17.00 6.50
C VAL A 34 4.60 -16.36 6.12
N ALA A 35 3.56 -16.53 6.95
CA ALA A 35 2.26 -15.92 6.72
C ALA A 35 2.36 -14.39 6.72
N MET A 36 3.08 -13.82 7.69
CA MET A 36 3.27 -12.37 7.79
C MET A 36 4.08 -11.81 6.62
N GLN A 37 5.13 -12.51 6.20
CA GLN A 37 5.91 -12.13 5.02
C GLN A 37 5.08 -12.19 3.73
N THR A 38 4.31 -13.26 3.54
CA THR A 38 3.42 -13.42 2.39
C THR A 38 2.35 -12.33 2.35
N ALA A 39 1.73 -12.01 3.49
CA ALA A 39 0.73 -10.97 3.59
C ALA A 39 1.33 -9.59 3.25
N TYR A 40 2.54 -9.31 3.73
CA TYR A 40 3.25 -8.07 3.43
C TYR A 40 3.56 -7.92 1.93
N GLU A 41 4.07 -8.98 1.30
CA GLU A 41 4.36 -8.98 -0.14
C GLU A 41 3.08 -8.82 -0.98
N SER A 42 2.00 -9.49 -0.58
CA SER A 42 0.70 -9.37 -1.24
C SER A 42 0.16 -7.94 -1.16
N LEU A 43 0.25 -7.30 0.01
CA LEU A 43 -0.16 -5.90 0.18
C LEU A 43 0.70 -4.95 -0.66
N LYS A 44 2.01 -5.16 -0.70
CA LYS A 44 2.92 -4.38 -1.56
C LYS A 44 2.57 -4.52 -3.03
N LEU A 45 2.33 -5.75 -3.50
CA LEU A 45 1.96 -6.02 -4.87
C LEU A 45 0.62 -5.37 -5.23
N SER A 46 -0.38 -5.48 -4.35
CA SER A 46 -1.67 -4.80 -4.55
C SER A 46 -1.51 -3.28 -4.60
N GLN A 47 -0.68 -2.70 -3.73
CA GLN A 47 -0.38 -1.26 -3.74
C GLN A 47 0.30 -0.84 -5.05
N SER A 48 1.36 -1.53 -5.48
CA SER A 48 2.09 -1.18 -6.69
C SER A 48 1.21 -1.31 -7.94
N THR A 49 0.43 -2.40 -8.02
CA THR A 49 -0.52 -2.64 -9.11
C THR A 49 -1.58 -1.54 -9.16
N TYR A 50 -2.13 -1.15 -8.01
CA TYR A 50 -3.09 -0.06 -7.93
C TYR A 50 -2.47 1.27 -8.38
N TYR A 51 -1.25 1.61 -7.91
CA TYR A 51 -0.58 2.84 -8.32
C TYR A 51 -0.24 2.88 -9.80
N GLU A 52 0.16 1.76 -10.38
CA GLU A 52 0.43 1.65 -11.81
C GLU A 52 -0.85 1.82 -12.64
N GLN A 53 -1.92 1.09 -12.29
CA GLN A 53 -3.21 1.15 -13.01
C GLN A 53 -3.85 2.54 -12.99
N TYR A 54 -3.78 3.23 -11.85
CA TYR A 54 -4.36 4.57 -11.69
C TYR A 54 -3.37 5.70 -11.99
N ARG A 55 -2.19 5.36 -12.54
CA ARG A 55 -1.11 6.31 -12.88
C ARG A 55 -0.86 7.28 -11.73
N PHE A 56 -0.62 6.72 -10.55
CA PHE A 56 -0.42 7.51 -9.35
C PHE A 56 0.84 8.37 -9.52
N ALA A 57 0.73 9.65 -9.19
CA ALA A 57 1.83 10.58 -9.36
C ALA A 57 2.97 10.24 -8.38
N GLN A 58 4.21 10.29 -8.87
CA GLN A 58 5.40 10.06 -8.05
C GLN A 58 5.76 11.28 -7.19
N VAL A 59 5.37 12.48 -7.63
CA VAL A 59 5.70 13.75 -6.96
C VAL A 59 4.45 14.64 -6.90
N PHE A 60 4.26 15.30 -5.75
CA PHE A 60 3.18 16.25 -5.52
C PHE A 60 3.78 17.60 -5.12
N GLY A 61 3.30 18.68 -5.73
CA GLY A 61 3.67 20.05 -5.39
C GLY A 61 2.44 20.91 -5.18
N GLN A 62 2.48 21.83 -4.20
CA GLN A 62 1.42 22.79 -3.95
C GLN A 62 1.91 24.19 -4.28
N LEU A 63 1.15 24.91 -5.11
CA LEU A 63 1.46 26.28 -5.48
C LEU A 63 0.23 27.16 -5.21
N LYS A 64 0.46 28.37 -4.70
CA LYS A 64 -0.59 29.38 -4.51
C LYS A 64 -0.57 30.34 -5.68
N ARG A 65 -1.73 30.57 -6.31
CA ARG A 65 -1.91 31.52 -7.43
C ARG A 65 -0.95 31.27 -8.61
N ALA A 66 -0.76 30.00 -8.98
CA ALA A 66 0.05 29.64 -10.14
C ALA A 66 -0.79 29.65 -11.43
N PRO A 67 -0.37 30.40 -12.48
CA PRO A 67 -1.02 30.33 -13.78
C PRO A 67 -0.71 29.01 -14.49
N ASN A 68 -1.57 28.60 -15.42
CA ASN A 68 -1.39 27.37 -16.20
C ASN A 68 -0.13 27.39 -17.09
N SER A 69 0.47 28.56 -17.37
CA SER A 69 1.74 28.66 -18.09
C SER A 69 2.92 27.98 -17.38
N VAL A 70 2.84 27.79 -16.06
CA VAL A 70 3.89 27.08 -15.29
C VAL A 70 3.93 25.59 -15.65
N ILE A 71 2.83 25.03 -16.20
CA ILE A 71 2.76 23.62 -16.59
C ILE A 71 3.82 23.29 -17.63
N GLU A 72 3.99 24.16 -18.64
CA GLU A 72 4.97 23.96 -19.72
C GLU A 72 6.40 23.94 -19.19
N GLN A 73 6.71 24.80 -18.21
CA GLN A 73 8.03 24.85 -17.57
C GLN A 73 8.33 23.57 -16.78
N ILE A 74 7.33 23.02 -16.07
CA ILE A 74 7.48 21.78 -15.31
C ILE A 74 7.62 20.58 -16.26
N GLN A 75 6.84 20.54 -17.34
CA GLN A 75 6.93 19.50 -18.36
C GLN A 75 8.30 19.48 -19.08
N ALA A 76 8.96 20.64 -19.19
CA ALA A 76 10.28 20.73 -19.79
C ALA A 76 11.42 20.19 -18.91
N ILE A 77 11.17 19.88 -17.63
CA ILE A 77 12.18 19.33 -16.73
C ILE A 77 12.53 17.89 -17.17
N PRO A 78 13.82 17.56 -17.37
CA PRO A 78 14.23 16.20 -17.72
C PRO A 78 13.73 15.16 -16.71
N GLY A 79 13.09 14.11 -17.21
CA GLY A 79 12.51 13.04 -16.39
C GLY A 79 11.02 13.22 -16.02
N VAL A 80 10.42 14.37 -16.34
CA VAL A 80 8.97 14.58 -16.17
C VAL A 80 8.23 14.01 -17.37
N ALA A 81 7.48 12.93 -17.17
CA ALA A 81 6.69 12.30 -18.23
C ALA A 81 5.29 12.94 -18.41
N GLN A 82 4.65 13.31 -17.31
CA GLN A 82 3.31 13.89 -17.32
C GLN A 82 3.13 14.86 -16.15
N VAL A 83 2.40 15.95 -16.38
CA VAL A 83 2.02 16.93 -15.35
C VAL A 83 0.51 17.06 -15.34
N GLN A 84 -0.10 16.92 -14.16
CA GLN A 84 -1.51 17.14 -13.95
C GLN A 84 -1.71 18.21 -12.88
N THR A 85 -2.41 19.28 -13.22
CA THR A 85 -2.82 20.31 -12.25
C THR A 85 -4.20 20.01 -11.70
N ARG A 86 -4.39 20.35 -10.43
CA ARG A 86 -5.67 20.29 -9.73
C ARG A 86 -5.74 21.42 -8.71
N VAL A 87 -6.93 21.97 -8.52
CA VAL A 87 -7.25 22.83 -7.40
C VAL A 87 -7.66 21.93 -6.24
N VAL A 88 -6.96 22.07 -5.12
CA VAL A 88 -7.27 21.38 -3.88
C VAL A 88 -7.45 22.43 -2.79
N VAL A 89 -8.63 22.45 -2.19
CA VAL A 89 -8.97 23.45 -1.17
C VAL A 89 -9.78 22.81 -0.05
N ASP A 90 -9.41 23.13 1.19
CA ASP A 90 -10.21 22.79 2.36
C ASP A 90 -11.27 23.86 2.57
N VAL A 91 -12.52 23.43 2.75
CA VAL A 91 -13.70 24.28 2.89
C VAL A 91 -14.50 23.87 4.11
N THR A 92 -15.20 24.82 4.71
CA THR A 92 -16.18 24.51 5.75
C THR A 92 -17.48 24.08 5.07
N LEU A 93 -17.96 22.88 5.38
CA LEU A 93 -19.20 22.32 4.87
C LEU A 93 -20.25 22.30 5.97
N ASP A 94 -21.46 22.72 5.63
CA ASP A 94 -22.66 22.44 6.39
C ASP A 94 -23.25 21.12 5.88
N VAL A 95 -23.27 20.10 6.75
CA VAL A 95 -23.70 18.75 6.38
C VAL A 95 -24.98 18.42 7.14
N PRO A 96 -26.08 18.07 6.44
CA PRO A 96 -27.34 17.73 7.09
C PRO A 96 -27.16 16.65 8.16
N GLY A 97 -27.70 16.91 9.36
CA GLY A 97 -27.62 15.98 10.50
C GLY A 97 -26.37 16.11 11.37
N ARG A 98 -25.47 17.07 11.10
CA ARG A 98 -24.41 17.47 12.03
C ARG A 98 -24.70 18.83 12.65
N GLN A 99 -24.47 18.95 13.95
CA GLN A 99 -24.65 20.20 14.69
C GLN A 99 -23.49 21.17 14.51
N GLU A 100 -22.30 20.65 14.17
CA GLU A 100 -21.08 21.44 14.00
C GLU A 100 -20.60 21.41 12.54
N PRO A 101 -20.09 22.53 12.00
CA PRO A 101 -19.52 22.57 10.66
C PRO A 101 -18.34 21.60 10.53
N VAL A 102 -18.24 20.91 9.41
CA VAL A 102 -17.14 19.98 9.15
C VAL A 102 -16.18 20.53 8.10
N THR A 103 -14.91 20.16 8.20
CA THR A 103 -13.94 20.45 7.14
C THR A 103 -14.09 19.45 6.01
N GLY A 104 -14.40 19.92 4.81
CA GLY A 104 -14.38 19.16 3.58
C GLY A 104 -13.16 19.51 2.74
N ARG A 105 -12.68 18.56 1.95
CA ARG A 105 -11.57 18.77 1.01
C ARG A 105 -12.07 18.63 -0.42
N LEU A 106 -12.14 19.74 -1.14
CA LEU A 106 -12.54 19.77 -2.54
C LEU A 106 -11.31 19.52 -3.41
N VAL A 107 -11.44 18.59 -4.37
CA VAL A 107 -10.41 18.27 -5.35
C VAL A 107 -11.04 18.39 -6.73
N SER A 108 -10.52 19.29 -7.55
CA SER A 108 -11.03 19.47 -8.92
C SER A 108 -10.76 18.25 -9.79
N ILE A 109 -11.72 17.90 -10.64
CA ILE A 109 -11.57 16.93 -11.72
C ILE A 109 -11.42 17.68 -13.05
N PRO A 110 -10.74 17.11 -14.06
CA PRO A 110 -10.66 17.74 -15.38
C PRO A 110 -12.04 17.82 -16.04
N GLU A 111 -12.23 18.85 -16.86
CA GLU A 111 -13.49 19.08 -17.59
C GLU A 111 -13.81 17.98 -18.61
N ARG A 112 -12.78 17.35 -19.20
CA ARG A 112 -12.92 16.22 -20.13
C ARG A 112 -12.34 14.96 -19.49
N GLN A 113 -13.07 13.86 -19.60
CA GLN A 113 -12.56 12.54 -19.24
C GLN A 113 -11.45 12.15 -20.22
N ALA A 114 -10.22 12.27 -19.75
CA ALA A 114 -9.03 11.76 -20.39
C ALA A 114 -8.28 10.90 -19.36
N PRO A 115 -7.46 9.94 -19.78
CA PRO A 115 -6.60 9.20 -18.85
C PRO A 115 -5.62 10.18 -18.17
N ILE A 116 -5.90 10.52 -16.91
CA ILE A 116 -5.10 11.44 -16.10
C ILE A 116 -4.26 10.70 -15.05
N LEU A 117 -3.32 11.43 -14.45
CA LEU A 117 -2.66 11.02 -13.20
C LEU A 117 -3.64 11.05 -12.04
N ASN A 118 -3.54 10.08 -11.13
CA ASN A 118 -4.44 9.93 -9.99
C ASN A 118 -5.92 9.97 -10.43
N ASP A 119 -6.30 9.07 -11.34
CA ASP A 119 -7.67 9.05 -11.86
C ASP A 119 -8.66 8.60 -10.77
N VAL A 120 -9.88 9.14 -10.80
CA VAL A 120 -10.90 8.82 -9.79
C VAL A 120 -11.80 7.74 -10.34
N PHE A 121 -11.83 6.60 -9.65
CA PHE A 121 -12.79 5.55 -9.95
C PHE A 121 -14.14 5.88 -9.33
N ILE A 122 -15.08 6.36 -10.14
CA ILE A 122 -16.48 6.59 -9.74
C ILE A 122 -17.31 5.50 -10.42
N ARG A 123 -18.03 4.69 -9.62
CA ARG A 123 -19.03 3.73 -10.10
C ARG A 123 -20.43 4.32 -9.97
#